data_AF-A0A380THG4-F1
#
_entry.id   AF-A0A380THG4-F1
#
_cell.length_a   1.000
_cell.length_b   1.000
_cell.length_c   1.000
_cell.angle_alpha   90.00
_cell.angle_beta   90.00
_cell.angle_gamma   90.00
#
_symmetry.space_group_name_H-M   'P 1'
#
loop_
_entity.id
_entity.type
_entity.pdbx_description
1 polymer ?
#
loop_
_entity_poly.entity_id
_entity_poly.type
_entity_poly.pdbx_seq_one_letter_code
_entity_poly.pdbx_strand_id
1 'polypeptide(L)'
;MAFEHIEFWTANGIFSNNSISRMLEVEFTSELLIAQMDGMQDKKKSIDTFYADYDEDFDDRDLHLDRFRTTIGTIAESLGDTLAEGEFSRTPQFYTLFCATYHRLFGLPNFALATPKRKKLNAGESQSLREATQRLSTSISSHKRGEQVPKSHAAFIAASISQTDNIRPRTDRLKKLYEEAFL
;
A
#
# COMPACT_ATOMS: atom_id res chain seq x y z
N MET A 1 -6.42 -1.59 -18.86
CA MET A 1 -5.68 -1.45 -17.59
C MET A 1 -6.55 -0.88 -16.47
N ALA A 2 -7.23 0.26 -16.64
CA ALA A 2 -8.15 0.80 -15.60
C ALA A 2 -9.24 -0.21 -15.17
N PHE A 3 -9.87 -0.92 -16.11
CA PHE A 3 -10.88 -1.94 -15.81
C PHE A 3 -10.38 -3.15 -15.02
N GLU A 4 -9.08 -3.49 -15.11
CA GLU A 4 -8.53 -4.75 -14.56
C GLU A 4 -8.47 -4.74 -13.02
N HIS A 5 -8.54 -3.55 -12.41
CA HIS A 5 -8.50 -3.40 -10.95
C HIS A 5 -9.74 -2.73 -10.37
N ILE A 6 -10.66 -2.20 -11.18
CA ILE A 6 -11.92 -1.59 -10.69
C ILE A 6 -12.72 -2.59 -9.85
N GLU A 7 -12.79 -3.86 -10.28
CA GLU A 7 -13.44 -4.91 -9.49
C GLU A 7 -12.74 -5.13 -8.15
N PHE A 8 -11.40 -5.21 -8.14
CA PHE A 8 -10.63 -5.35 -6.90
C PHE A 8 -10.85 -4.15 -5.95
N TRP A 9 -10.77 -2.93 -6.47
CA TRP A 9 -10.95 -1.69 -5.72
C TRP A 9 -12.33 -1.63 -5.07
N THR A 10 -13.37 -1.99 -5.83
CA THR A 10 -14.76 -1.93 -5.37
C THR A 10 -15.07 -3.06 -4.40
N ALA A 11 -14.67 -4.29 -4.71
CA ALA A 11 -14.92 -5.48 -3.89
C ALA A 11 -14.23 -5.37 -2.51
N ASN A 12 -13.07 -4.73 -2.43
CA ASN A 12 -12.34 -4.52 -1.18
C ASN A 12 -12.65 -3.18 -0.50
N GLY A 13 -13.68 -2.45 -0.96
CA GLY A 13 -14.12 -1.19 -0.34
C GLY A 13 -13.08 -0.07 -0.37
N ILE A 14 -12.08 -0.15 -1.25
CA ILE A 14 -11.00 0.85 -1.36
C ILE A 14 -11.54 2.11 -2.04
N PHE A 15 -12.36 1.93 -3.07
CA PHE A 15 -13.06 3.01 -3.75
C PHE A 15 -14.55 2.71 -3.87
N SER A 16 -15.36 3.74 -3.64
CA SER A 16 -16.80 3.71 -3.93
C SER A 16 -17.07 4.01 -5.41
N ASN A 17 -18.23 3.63 -5.93
CA ASN A 17 -18.66 4.02 -7.28
C ASN A 17 -18.61 5.54 -7.52
N ASN A 18 -18.89 6.34 -6.48
CA ASN A 18 -18.80 7.80 -6.54
C ASN A 18 -17.36 8.32 -6.56
N SER A 19 -16.41 7.59 -5.96
CA SER A 19 -14.98 7.91 -6.04
C SER A 19 -14.43 7.55 -7.42
N ILE A 20 -14.90 6.43 -7.99
CA ILE A 20 -14.52 5.95 -9.33
C ILE A 20 -15.01 6.90 -10.43
N SER A 21 -16.24 7.42 -10.31
CA SER A 21 -16.74 8.42 -11.26
C SER A 21 -15.94 9.73 -11.27
N ARG A 22 -15.12 9.97 -10.23
CA ARG A 22 -14.20 11.10 -10.10
C ARG A 22 -12.75 10.72 -10.39
N MET A 23 -12.51 9.51 -10.91
CA MET A 23 -11.20 8.99 -11.32
C MET A 23 -10.15 8.91 -10.20
N LEU A 24 -10.58 8.86 -8.93
CA LEU A 24 -9.68 8.82 -7.78
C LEU A 24 -8.85 7.53 -7.73
N GLU A 25 -9.39 6.43 -8.27
CA GLU A 25 -8.71 5.15 -8.42
C GLU A 25 -7.58 5.21 -9.45
N VAL A 26 -7.75 5.98 -10.53
CA VAL A 26 -6.71 6.16 -11.55
C VAL A 26 -5.56 6.98 -10.97
N GLU A 27 -5.89 8.08 -10.27
CA GLU A 27 -4.92 8.92 -9.58
C GLU A 27 -4.10 8.10 -8.56
N PHE A 28 -4.79 7.32 -7.73
CA PHE A 28 -4.13 6.49 -6.73
C PHE A 28 -3.31 5.35 -7.34
N THR A 29 -3.81 4.69 -8.39
CA THR A 29 -3.05 3.64 -9.09
C THR A 29 -1.74 4.21 -9.66
N SER A 30 -1.79 5.42 -10.22
CA SER A 30 -0.60 6.13 -10.72
C SER A 30 0.38 6.39 -9.57
N GLU A 31 -0.12 6.80 -8.41
CA GLU A 31 0.69 7.01 -7.21
C GLU A 31 1.41 5.72 -6.74
N LEU A 32 0.74 4.57 -6.79
CA LEU A 32 1.34 3.28 -6.47
C LEU A 32 2.41 2.86 -7.50
N LEU A 33 2.15 3.11 -8.78
CA LEU A 33 3.11 2.86 -9.87
C LEU A 33 4.37 3.71 -9.70
N ILE A 34 4.22 5.00 -9.40
CA ILE A 34 5.35 5.88 -9.10
C ILE A 34 6.11 5.37 -7.88
N ALA A 35 5.39 4.97 -6.82
CA ALA A 35 6.01 4.46 -5.60
C ALA A 35 6.91 3.24 -5.85
N GLN A 36 6.50 2.32 -6.72
CA GLN A 36 7.33 1.16 -7.04
C GLN A 36 8.55 1.48 -7.94
N MET A 37 8.46 2.53 -8.77
CA MET A 37 9.53 2.92 -9.71
C MET A 37 10.60 3.76 -9.02
N ASP A 38 10.18 4.78 -8.27
CA ASP A 38 11.07 5.81 -7.71
C ASP A 38 11.12 5.83 -6.18
N GLY A 39 10.33 4.96 -5.54
CA GLY A 39 10.10 4.99 -4.10
C GLY A 39 9.00 5.97 -3.71
N MET A 40 8.71 6.03 -2.41
CA MET A 40 7.65 6.88 -1.88
C MET A 40 7.93 8.36 -2.14
N GLN A 41 6.91 9.11 -2.58
CA GLN A 41 7.02 10.54 -2.87
C GLN A 41 6.32 11.40 -1.81
N ASP A 42 6.71 12.67 -1.74
CA ASP A 42 6.05 13.68 -0.92
C ASP A 42 5.00 14.42 -1.76
N LYS A 43 3.72 14.34 -1.34
CA LYS A 43 2.58 14.95 -2.05
C LYS A 43 2.37 14.37 -3.47
N LYS A 44 1.31 14.82 -4.14
CA LYS A 44 0.88 14.36 -5.48
C LYS A 44 1.66 15.00 -6.65
N LYS A 45 2.82 15.62 -6.40
CA LYS A 45 3.55 16.40 -7.42
C LYS A 45 4.04 15.57 -8.61
N SER A 46 4.05 14.24 -8.50
CA SER A 46 4.63 13.33 -9.49
C SER A 46 3.63 12.77 -10.51
N ILE A 47 2.32 12.96 -10.32
CA ILE A 47 1.31 12.32 -11.17
C ILE A 47 1.26 12.96 -12.57
N ASP A 48 1.37 14.28 -12.66
CA ASP A 48 1.38 14.98 -13.96
C ASP A 48 2.61 14.63 -14.79
N THR A 49 3.78 14.47 -14.15
CA THR A 49 5.02 14.02 -14.79
C THR A 49 4.93 12.56 -15.21
N PHE A 50 4.34 11.69 -14.37
CA PHE A 50 4.16 10.29 -14.70
C PHE A 50 3.31 10.07 -15.95
N TYR A 51 2.24 10.84 -16.16
CA TYR A 51 1.46 10.74 -17.40
C TYR A 51 2.26 11.17 -18.64
N ALA A 52 3.12 12.18 -18.52
CA ALA A 52 4.00 12.61 -19.61
C ALA A 52 5.07 11.55 -19.94
N ASP A 53 5.68 10.96 -18.91
CA ASP A 53 6.73 9.94 -19.05
C ASP A 53 6.19 8.58 -19.50
N TYR A 54 4.91 8.27 -19.23
CA TYR A 54 4.26 7.05 -19.70
C TYR A 54 3.80 7.11 -21.17
N ASP A 55 3.68 8.31 -21.76
CA ASP A 55 3.29 8.51 -23.16
C ASP A 55 4.47 8.35 -24.13
N GLU A 56 5.71 8.54 -23.68
CA GLU A 56 6.91 8.11 -24.41
C GLU A 56 7.14 6.60 -24.20
N ASP A 57 7.74 5.91 -25.17
CA ASP A 57 8.05 4.47 -25.13
C ASP A 57 8.84 4.12 -23.86
N PHE A 58 8.11 3.80 -22.79
CA PHE A 58 8.67 3.46 -21.49
C PHE A 58 9.23 2.05 -21.58
N ASP A 59 10.54 1.96 -21.82
CA ASP A 59 11.30 0.73 -21.68
C ASP A 59 10.96 0.10 -20.31
N ASP A 60 10.66 -1.20 -20.28
CA ASP A 60 10.22 -1.96 -19.10
C ASP A 60 8.78 -1.71 -18.59
N ARG A 61 7.89 -1.06 -19.36
CA ARG A 61 6.47 -0.88 -18.96
C ARG A 61 5.82 -2.20 -18.55
N ASP A 62 6.00 -3.24 -19.36
CA ASP A 62 5.41 -4.56 -19.10
C ASP A 62 5.94 -5.17 -17.79
N LEU A 63 7.21 -4.96 -17.47
CA LEU A 63 7.80 -5.40 -16.21
C LEU A 63 7.15 -4.71 -15.01
N HIS A 64 6.97 -3.38 -15.08
CA HIS A 64 6.36 -2.61 -14.00
C HIS A 64 4.88 -2.97 -13.79
N LEU A 65 4.15 -3.25 -14.87
CA LEU A 65 2.78 -3.73 -14.80
C LEU A 65 2.68 -5.15 -14.24
N ASP A 66 3.58 -6.06 -14.64
CA ASP A 66 3.67 -7.41 -14.09
C ASP A 66 3.92 -7.39 -12.58
N ARG A 67 4.85 -6.56 -12.11
CA ARG A 67 5.13 -6.40 -10.68
C ARG A 67 3.95 -5.79 -9.93
N PHE A 68 3.27 -4.83 -10.52
CA PHE A 68 2.06 -4.23 -9.94
C PHE A 68 0.98 -5.30 -9.76
N ARG A 69 0.65 -6.05 -10.83
CA ARG A 69 -0.31 -7.16 -10.80
C ARG A 69 0.07 -8.21 -9.77
N THR A 70 1.34 -8.62 -9.73
CA THR A 70 1.85 -9.59 -8.76
C THR A 70 1.67 -9.09 -7.32
N THR A 71 1.91 -7.81 -7.07
CA THR A 71 1.76 -7.20 -5.75
C THR A 71 0.29 -7.17 -5.32
N ILE A 72 -0.60 -6.72 -6.20
CA ILE A 72 -2.05 -6.71 -5.94
C ILE A 72 -2.58 -8.13 -5.72
N GLY A 73 -2.19 -9.09 -6.56
CA GLY A 73 -2.54 -10.50 -6.41
C GLY A 73 -2.07 -11.08 -5.07
N THR A 74 -0.83 -10.78 -4.67
CA THR A 74 -0.27 -11.20 -3.38
C THR A 74 -1.07 -10.62 -2.19
N ILE A 75 -1.49 -9.36 -2.28
CA ILE A 75 -2.34 -8.73 -1.25
C ILE A 75 -3.71 -9.40 -1.20
N ALA A 76 -4.33 -9.62 -2.36
CA ALA A 76 -5.63 -10.28 -2.47
C ALA A 76 -5.59 -11.70 -1.87
N GLU A 77 -4.56 -12.49 -2.19
CA GLU A 77 -4.35 -13.83 -1.64
C GLU A 77 -4.09 -13.78 -0.12
N SER A 78 -3.27 -12.84 0.34
CA SER A 78 -2.85 -12.80 1.74
C SER A 78 -3.92 -12.25 2.68
N LEU A 79 -4.67 -11.23 2.27
CA LEU A 79 -5.67 -10.55 3.11
C LEU A 79 -7.13 -10.91 2.75
N GLY A 80 -7.41 -11.31 1.51
CA GLY A 80 -8.71 -11.76 1.05
C GLY A 80 -9.89 -10.91 1.58
N ASP A 81 -10.78 -11.60 2.28
CA ASP A 81 -11.99 -11.10 2.94
C ASP A 81 -11.74 -10.03 4.04
N THR A 82 -10.59 -10.04 4.69
CA THR A 82 -10.32 -9.14 5.83
C THR A 82 -9.95 -7.71 5.43
N LEU A 83 -9.60 -7.50 4.16
CA LEU A 83 -9.18 -6.17 3.69
C LEU A 83 -10.34 -5.17 3.71
N ALA A 84 -11.53 -5.59 3.24
CA ALA A 84 -12.71 -4.73 3.13
C ALA A 84 -13.20 -4.20 4.48
N GLU A 85 -13.12 -5.02 5.51
CA GLU A 85 -13.60 -4.70 6.87
C GLU A 85 -12.56 -3.94 7.71
N GLY A 86 -11.29 -3.98 7.30
CA GLY A 86 -10.17 -3.42 8.05
C GLY A 86 -9.89 -1.95 7.78
N GLU A 87 -8.99 -1.37 8.58
CA GLU A 87 -8.54 0.02 8.40
C GLU A 87 -7.64 0.20 7.17
N PHE A 88 -7.20 -0.92 6.56
CA PHE A 88 -6.35 -1.00 5.38
C PHE A 88 -7.09 -0.91 4.03
N SER A 89 -8.43 -0.95 4.02
CA SER A 89 -9.22 -0.57 2.83
C SER A 89 -9.08 0.92 2.50
N ARG A 90 -8.79 1.76 3.51
CA ARG A 90 -8.60 3.20 3.29
C ARG A 90 -7.33 3.46 2.51
N THR A 91 -7.41 4.34 1.51
CA THR A 91 -6.34 4.67 0.56
C THR A 91 -4.96 4.87 1.21
N PRO A 92 -4.80 5.63 2.30
CA PRO A 92 -3.46 5.84 2.86
C PRO A 92 -2.85 4.57 3.47
N GLN A 93 -3.67 3.72 4.08
CA GLN A 93 -3.22 2.46 4.68
C GLN A 93 -3.01 1.42 3.58
N PHE A 94 -3.87 1.39 2.56
CA PHE A 94 -3.64 0.55 1.39
C PHE A 94 -2.32 0.88 0.68
N TYR A 95 -1.98 2.17 0.54
CA TYR A 95 -0.68 2.60 0.01
C TYR A 95 0.48 1.98 0.79
N THR A 96 0.38 1.98 2.12
CA THR A 96 1.38 1.38 3.01
C THR A 96 1.48 -0.13 2.80
N LEU A 97 0.34 -0.81 2.72
CA LEU A 97 0.27 -2.26 2.47
C LEU A 97 0.87 -2.64 1.12
N PHE A 98 0.56 -1.87 0.08
CA PHE A 98 1.16 -2.03 -1.23
C PHE A 98 2.69 -1.87 -1.17
N CYS A 99 3.18 -0.78 -0.58
CA CYS A 99 4.62 -0.53 -0.49
C CYS A 99 5.35 -1.62 0.33
N ALA A 100 4.76 -2.10 1.42
CA ALA A 100 5.34 -3.15 2.25
C ALA A 100 5.42 -4.48 1.49
N THR A 101 4.34 -4.83 0.79
CA THR A 101 4.27 -6.06 -0.01
C THR A 101 5.23 -5.96 -1.20
N TYR A 102 5.22 -4.84 -1.93
CA TYR A 102 6.15 -4.59 -3.03
C TYR A 102 7.60 -4.66 -2.58
N HIS A 103 7.94 -4.00 -1.45
CA HIS A 103 9.28 -4.06 -0.91
C HIS A 103 9.66 -5.50 -0.56
N ARG A 104 8.73 -6.29 0.00
CA ARG A 104 8.98 -7.69 0.30
C ARG A 104 9.26 -8.54 -0.95
N LEU A 105 8.59 -8.25 -2.05
CA LEU A 105 8.67 -9.04 -3.28
C LEU A 105 9.85 -8.63 -4.19
N PHE A 106 10.03 -7.33 -4.39
CA PHE A 106 10.92 -6.77 -5.42
C PHE A 106 11.96 -5.78 -4.88
N GLY A 107 11.68 -5.20 -3.71
CA GLY A 107 12.48 -4.16 -3.10
C GLY A 107 12.09 -2.77 -3.59
N LEU A 108 11.43 -2.03 -2.73
CA LEU A 108 11.07 -0.63 -2.93
C LEU A 108 12.32 0.24 -2.98
N PRO A 109 12.49 1.10 -4.01
CA PRO A 109 13.59 2.05 -4.09
C PRO A 109 13.60 3.01 -2.89
N ASN A 110 14.79 3.47 -2.50
CA ASN A 110 14.99 4.44 -1.43
C ASN A 110 14.42 4.06 -0.05
N PHE A 111 14.12 2.77 0.17
CA PHE A 111 13.70 2.26 1.46
C PHE A 111 14.80 1.42 2.11
N ALA A 112 15.19 1.80 3.33
CA ALA A 112 16.44 1.34 3.94
C ALA A 112 16.43 -0.10 4.49
N LEU A 113 15.25 -0.70 4.72
CA LEU A 113 15.18 -2.06 5.25
C LEU A 113 15.62 -3.07 4.18
N ALA A 114 16.31 -4.13 4.61
CA ALA A 114 16.70 -5.21 3.72
C ALA A 114 15.52 -6.13 3.44
N THR A 115 15.45 -6.66 2.22
CA THR A 115 14.37 -7.56 1.79
C THR A 115 14.90 -8.72 0.96
N PRO A 116 14.47 -9.96 1.25
CA PRO A 116 14.68 -11.09 0.36
C PRO A 116 13.80 -10.90 -0.89
N LYS A 117 14.36 -10.37 -1.99
CA LYS A 117 13.66 -10.11 -3.26
C LYS A 117 13.13 -11.40 -3.92
N ARG A 118 12.00 -11.92 -3.43
CA ARG A 118 11.34 -13.13 -3.92
C ARG A 118 10.00 -12.75 -4.53
N LYS A 119 9.69 -13.22 -5.74
CA LYS A 119 8.44 -12.91 -6.45
C LYS A 119 7.14 -13.44 -5.79
N LYS A 120 7.22 -14.03 -4.60
CA LYS A 120 6.12 -14.67 -3.88
C LYS A 120 6.38 -14.65 -2.37
N LEU A 121 5.33 -14.44 -1.57
CA LEU A 121 5.33 -14.74 -0.15
C LEU A 121 5.12 -16.23 0.09
N ASN A 122 5.81 -16.81 1.06
CA ASN A 122 5.46 -18.15 1.56
C ASN A 122 4.23 -18.08 2.47
N ALA A 123 3.64 -19.23 2.79
CA ALA A 123 2.42 -19.29 3.61
C ALA A 123 2.57 -18.62 4.98
N GLY A 124 3.75 -18.73 5.61
CA GLY A 124 4.04 -18.06 6.87
C GLY A 124 4.10 -16.54 6.72
N GLU A 125 4.77 -16.04 5.68
CA GLU A 125 4.86 -14.60 5.38
C GLU A 125 3.48 -13.99 5.06
N SER A 126 2.64 -14.70 4.29
CA SER A 126 1.26 -14.28 4.03
C SER A 126 0.43 -14.22 5.30
N GLN A 127 0.56 -15.22 6.18
CA GLN A 127 -0.13 -15.24 7.47
C GLN A 127 0.34 -14.09 8.38
N SER A 128 1.66 -13.87 8.49
CA SER A 128 2.23 -12.79 9.30
C SER A 128 1.80 -11.41 8.80
N LEU A 129 1.71 -11.20 7.47
CA LEU A 129 1.17 -9.97 6.89
C LEU A 129 -0.30 -9.74 7.27
N ARG A 130 -1.13 -10.80 7.22
CA ARG A 130 -2.53 -10.73 7.63
C ARG A 130 -2.65 -10.38 9.13
N GLU A 131 -1.89 -11.04 9.99
CA GLU A 131 -1.92 -10.78 11.44
C GLU A 131 -1.42 -9.37 11.79
N ALA A 132 -0.36 -8.91 11.11
CA ALA A 132 0.17 -7.55 11.30
C ALA A 132 -0.87 -6.49 10.91
N THR A 133 -1.52 -6.63 9.76
CA THR A 133 -2.55 -5.69 9.30
C THR A 133 -3.78 -5.69 10.20
N GLN A 134 -4.20 -6.85 10.72
CA GLN A 134 -5.26 -6.94 11.72
C GLN A 134 -4.87 -6.23 13.03
N ARG A 135 -3.70 -6.54 13.61
CA ARG A 135 -3.22 -5.91 14.86
C ARG A 135 -3.11 -4.39 14.74
N LEU A 136 -2.58 -3.90 13.62
CA LEU A 136 -2.46 -2.47 13.36
C LEU A 136 -3.82 -1.80 13.11
N SER A 137 -4.75 -2.49 12.45
CA SER A 137 -6.14 -2.02 12.29
C SER A 137 -6.83 -1.88 13.64
N THR A 138 -6.77 -2.91 14.50
CA THR A 138 -7.31 -2.85 15.86
C THR A 138 -6.73 -1.67 16.63
N SER A 139 -5.43 -1.41 16.49
CA SER A 139 -4.76 -0.30 17.17
C SER A 139 -5.25 1.07 16.71
N ILE A 140 -5.49 1.24 15.40
CA ILE A 140 -6.10 2.47 14.87
C ILE A 140 -7.52 2.64 15.42
N SER A 141 -8.35 1.59 15.36
CA SER A 141 -9.74 1.66 15.81
C SER A 141 -9.86 1.90 17.31
N SER A 142 -9.02 1.25 18.14
CA SER A 142 -8.93 1.50 19.57
C SER A 142 -8.52 2.94 19.88
N HIS A 143 -7.53 3.48 19.17
CA HIS A 143 -7.16 4.89 19.33
C HIS A 143 -8.32 5.84 19.00
N LYS A 144 -9.07 5.59 17.92
CA LYS A 144 -10.27 6.39 17.57
C LYS A 144 -11.35 6.36 18.66
N ARG A 145 -11.44 5.27 19.43
CA ARG A 145 -12.36 5.12 20.57
C ARG A 145 -11.82 5.70 21.88
N GLY A 146 -10.60 6.26 21.88
CA GLY A 146 -9.94 6.77 23.09
C GLY A 146 -9.40 5.68 24.01
N GLU A 147 -9.28 4.44 23.53
CA GLU A 147 -8.74 3.32 24.28
C GLU A 147 -7.20 3.35 24.32
N GLN A 148 -6.63 2.64 25.30
CA GLN A 148 -5.18 2.48 25.39
C GLN A 148 -4.66 1.64 24.22
N VAL A 149 -3.58 2.10 23.61
CA VAL A 149 -2.87 1.40 22.52
C VAL A 149 -1.43 1.10 22.93
N PRO A 150 -0.80 0.05 22.36
CA PRO A 150 0.61 -0.23 22.61
C PRO A 150 1.48 0.98 22.28
N LYS A 151 2.42 1.33 23.18
CA LYS A 151 3.35 2.46 22.96
C LYS A 151 4.15 2.31 21.66
N SER A 152 4.49 1.07 21.29
CA SER A 152 5.18 0.76 20.04
C SER A 152 4.38 1.16 18.79
N HIS A 153 3.05 1.32 18.89
CA HIS A 153 2.18 1.70 17.77
C HIS A 153 1.94 3.20 17.67
N ALA A 154 2.41 4.01 18.63
CA ALA A 154 2.09 5.44 18.71
C ALA A 154 2.51 6.21 17.44
N ALA A 155 3.74 5.97 16.93
CA ALA A 155 4.23 6.63 15.72
C ALA A 155 3.41 6.24 14.48
N PHE A 156 3.07 4.94 14.34
CA PHE A 156 2.23 4.44 13.25
C PHE A 156 0.83 5.04 13.28
N ILE A 157 0.22 5.14 14.47
CA ILE A 157 -1.10 5.73 14.64
C ILE A 157 -1.07 7.21 14.29
N ALA A 158 -0.10 7.97 14.81
CA ALA A 158 0.07 9.39 14.48
C ALA A 158 0.23 9.62 12.97
N ALA A 159 1.03 8.77 12.31
CA ALA A 159 1.23 8.78 10.87
C ALA A 159 0.00 8.30 10.06
N SER A 160 -0.91 7.55 10.70
CA SER A 160 -2.16 7.07 10.11
C SER A 160 -3.32 8.05 10.20
N ILE A 161 -3.21 9.09 11.03
CA ILE A 161 -4.26 10.07 11.28
C ILE A 161 -3.91 11.49 10.79
N SER A 162 -2.64 11.80 10.52
CA SER A 162 -2.20 13.15 10.17
C SER A 162 -1.28 13.17 8.95
N GLN A 163 -1.56 14.11 8.02
CA GLN A 163 -0.73 14.41 6.84
C GLN A 163 -0.26 13.15 6.10
N THR A 164 -1.23 12.28 5.76
CA THR A 164 -0.98 10.90 5.30
C THR A 164 -0.32 10.81 3.93
N ASP A 165 -0.19 11.93 3.23
CA ASP A 165 0.47 12.06 1.94
C ASP A 165 1.90 12.59 2.04
N ASN A 166 2.36 12.97 3.24
CA ASN A 166 3.75 13.38 3.44
C ASN A 166 4.69 12.17 3.55
N ILE A 167 5.93 12.33 3.06
CA ILE A 167 6.93 11.26 2.98
C ILE A 167 7.26 10.64 4.35
N ARG A 168 7.33 11.46 5.40
CA ARG A 168 7.65 10.99 6.75
C ARG A 168 6.55 10.08 7.32
N PRO A 169 5.26 10.49 7.38
CA PRO A 169 4.17 9.59 7.75
C PRO A 169 4.04 8.33 6.88
N ARG A 170 4.33 8.40 5.57
CA ARG A 170 4.37 7.20 4.72
C ARG A 170 5.48 6.23 5.17
N THR A 171 6.68 6.76 5.42
CA THR A 171 7.84 5.98 5.86
C THR A 171 7.61 5.34 7.22
N ASP A 172 7.07 6.10 8.19
CA ASP A 172 6.78 5.59 9.53
C ASP A 172 5.75 4.45 9.49
N ARG A 173 4.71 4.58 8.63
CA ARG A 173 3.73 3.52 8.44
C ARG A 173 4.31 2.29 7.78
N LEU A 174 5.09 2.48 6.71
CA LEU A 174 5.74 1.40 5.96
C LEU A 174 6.67 0.61 6.87
N LYS A 175 7.57 1.31 7.59
CA LYS A 175 8.51 0.70 8.51
C LYS A 175 7.80 -0.17 9.54
N LYS A 176 6.75 0.38 10.19
CA LYS A 176 6.03 -0.35 11.22
C LYS A 176 5.32 -1.59 10.69
N LEU A 177 4.62 -1.48 9.56
CA LEU A 177 3.96 -2.64 8.96
C LEU A 177 4.98 -3.71 8.54
N TYR A 178 6.10 -3.31 7.93
CA TYR A 178 7.11 -4.23 7.46
C TYR A 178 7.80 -4.97 8.63
N GLU A 179 8.11 -4.26 9.71
CA GLU A 179 8.65 -4.84 10.95
C GLU A 179 7.69 -5.88 11.55
N GLU A 180 6.41 -5.57 11.69
CA GLU A 180 5.43 -6.50 12.29
C GLU A 180 5.10 -7.72 11.42
N ALA A 181 5.31 -7.61 10.11
CA ALA A 181 4.93 -8.64 9.14
C ALA A 181 6.09 -9.56 8.73
N PHE A 182 7.33 -9.07 8.71
CA PHE A 182 8.43 -9.77 8.03
C PHE A 182 9.75 -9.83 8.81
N LEU A 183 9.85 -9.22 9.98
CA LEU A 183 11.04 -9.23 10.85
C LEU A 183 10.72 -9.86 12.21
#